data_AF-A0A4U9DAR5-F1
#
_entry.id   AF-A0A4U9DAR5-F1
#
_cell.length_a   1.000
_cell.length_b   1.000
_cell.length_c   1.000
_cell.angle_alpha   90.00
_cell.angle_beta   90.00
_cell.angle_gamma   90.00
#
_symmetry.space_group_name_H-M   'P 1'
#
loop_
_entity.id
_entity.type
_entity.pdbx_description
1 polymer ?
#
loop_
_entity_poly.entity_id
_entity_poly.type
_entity_poly.pdbx_seq_one_letter_code
_entity_poly.pdbx_strand_id
1 'polypeptide(L)'
;MSVRPNNHGGLPGPVLRWKEGDTITLKVKNRLNEQTSIHWHGIILPANMDGVPGLSFMGIEPDDTYVYTFKVKQNGTYWYHSHSGLQEQEGVYGAIIIDAREPEPFAYDREHVVMLSDWTDENPHSLLKKLKKQSDYYNFNKPTVGSFFPRREYQGAVSHHCRSENVG
;
A
#
# COMPACT_ATOMS: atom_id res chain seq x y z
N MET A 1 1.89 0.59 -19.54
CA MET A 1 1.60 -0.43 -18.52
C MET A 1 0.38 -1.25 -18.93
N SER A 2 0.31 -2.53 -18.54
CA SER A 2 -0.84 -3.40 -18.80
C SER A 2 -1.27 -4.04 -17.49
N VAL A 3 -2.55 -3.94 -17.15
CA VAL A 3 -3.17 -4.74 -16.07
C VAL A 3 -3.60 -6.06 -16.69
N ARG A 4 -3.27 -7.20 -16.07
CA ARG A 4 -3.48 -8.53 -16.67
C ARG A 4 -3.98 -9.53 -15.62
N PRO A 5 -4.75 -10.56 -16.04
CA PRO A 5 -5.09 -11.67 -15.16
C PRO A 5 -3.81 -12.39 -14.73
N ASN A 6 -3.77 -12.86 -13.48
CA ASN A 6 -2.78 -13.75 -12.90
C ASN A 6 -1.32 -13.42 -13.25
N ASN A 7 -0.62 -12.67 -12.40
CA ASN A 7 0.83 -12.62 -12.18
C ASN A 7 1.86 -12.74 -13.35
N HIS A 8 1.44 -12.66 -14.62
CA HIS A 8 2.31 -12.80 -15.78
C HIS A 8 3.24 -11.58 -15.99
N GLY A 9 3.14 -10.58 -15.10
CA GLY A 9 3.98 -9.38 -15.05
C GLY A 9 4.79 -9.23 -13.76
N GLY A 10 4.75 -10.21 -12.85
CA GLY A 10 5.35 -10.14 -11.52
C GLY A 10 4.40 -9.57 -10.46
N LEU A 11 4.56 -10.04 -9.22
CA LEU A 11 3.92 -9.54 -8.01
C LEU A 11 5.04 -9.23 -7.00
N PRO A 12 5.17 -7.99 -6.53
CA PRO A 12 4.44 -6.79 -6.96
C PRO A 12 4.64 -6.45 -8.45
N GLY A 13 3.80 -5.58 -8.99
CA GLY A 13 4.00 -5.00 -10.31
C GLY A 13 5.33 -4.24 -10.42
N PRO A 14 5.77 -3.88 -11.65
CA PRO A 14 7.07 -3.26 -11.87
C PRO A 14 7.21 -1.95 -11.10
N VAL A 15 8.43 -1.69 -10.60
CA VAL A 15 8.78 -0.40 -9.99
C VAL A 15 8.75 0.68 -11.07
N LEU A 16 7.97 1.72 -10.85
CA LEU A 16 8.00 2.93 -11.68
C LEU A 16 9.00 3.90 -11.08
N ARG A 17 10.03 4.29 -11.84
CA ARG A 17 11.03 5.27 -11.40
C ARG A 17 10.92 6.53 -12.25
N TRP A 18 10.71 7.67 -11.60
CA TRP A 18 10.54 8.98 -12.21
C TRP A 18 11.48 9.99 -11.57
N LYS A 19 11.61 11.18 -12.17
CA LYS A 19 12.31 12.30 -11.55
C LYS A 19 11.34 13.43 -11.18
N GLU A 20 11.62 14.09 -10.07
CA GLU A 20 10.87 15.27 -9.65
C GLU A 20 10.87 16.34 -10.75
N GLY A 21 9.69 16.86 -11.08
CA GLY A 21 9.49 17.84 -12.14
C GLY A 21 9.11 17.24 -13.49
N ASP A 22 9.22 15.92 -13.67
CA ASP A 22 8.83 15.24 -14.91
C ASP A 22 7.33 15.36 -15.19
N THR A 23 6.98 15.42 -16.47
CA THR A 23 5.61 15.18 -16.93
C THR A 23 5.49 13.73 -17.37
N ILE A 24 4.76 12.94 -16.60
CA ILE A 24 4.55 11.52 -16.87
C ILE A 24 3.39 11.39 -17.85
N THR A 25 3.55 10.55 -18.87
CA THR A 25 2.48 10.10 -19.75
C THR A 25 2.48 8.58 -19.79
N LEU A 26 1.49 7.95 -19.17
CA LEU A 26 1.40 6.52 -19.03
C LEU A 26 0.10 5.99 -19.65
N LYS A 27 0.24 5.12 -20.64
CA LYS A 27 -0.88 4.36 -21.20
C LYS A 27 -1.09 3.11 -20.35
N VAL A 28 -2.26 2.99 -19.72
CA VAL A 28 -2.68 1.82 -18.95
C VAL A 28 -3.72 1.08 -19.76
N LYS A 29 -3.36 -0.11 -20.25
CA LYS A 29 -4.29 -1.00 -20.97
C LYS A 29 -4.87 -2.03 -20.00
N ASN A 30 -6.19 -2.11 -19.95
CA ASN A 30 -6.90 -3.17 -19.25
C ASN A 30 -6.89 -4.44 -20.10
N ARG A 31 -6.44 -5.56 -19.53
CA ARG A 31 -6.56 -6.89 -20.14
C ARG A 31 -7.32 -7.87 -19.23
N LEU A 32 -7.96 -7.36 -18.19
CA LEU A 32 -8.92 -8.11 -17.39
C LEU A 32 -10.24 -8.20 -18.15
N ASN A 33 -11.08 -9.15 -17.73
CA ASN A 33 -12.47 -9.28 -18.19
C ASN A 33 -13.45 -8.40 -17.38
N GLU A 34 -12.93 -7.51 -16.54
CA GLU A 34 -13.67 -6.59 -15.69
C GLU A 34 -13.04 -5.19 -15.74
N GLN A 35 -13.79 -4.18 -15.31
CA GLN A 35 -13.33 -2.80 -15.23
C GLN A 35 -12.14 -2.68 -14.25
N THR A 36 -11.15 -1.84 -14.59
CA THR A 36 -9.99 -1.58 -13.73
C THR A 36 -9.69 -0.10 -13.60
N SER A 37 -8.80 0.25 -12.67
CA SER A 37 -8.24 1.58 -12.52
C SER A 37 -6.87 1.49 -11.88
N ILE A 38 -6.09 2.59 -11.93
CA ILE A 38 -4.84 2.71 -11.18
C ILE A 38 -4.87 4.05 -10.45
N HIS A 39 -4.77 4.00 -9.13
CA HIS A 39 -4.56 5.15 -8.26
C HIS A 39 -3.08 5.31 -7.92
N TRP A 40 -2.61 6.56 -7.90
CA TRP A 40 -1.21 6.93 -7.66
C TRP A 40 -1.06 7.42 -6.22
N HIS A 41 -0.95 6.48 -5.28
CA HIS A 41 -1.07 6.76 -3.85
C HIS A 41 -0.03 7.78 -3.36
N GLY A 42 -0.52 8.92 -2.88
CA GLY A 42 0.29 10.01 -2.35
C GLY A 42 0.79 11.01 -3.40
N ILE A 43 0.51 10.81 -4.69
CA ILE A 43 0.92 11.72 -5.76
C ILE A 43 -0.05 12.91 -5.86
N ILE A 44 0.49 14.13 -5.96
CA ILE A 44 -0.31 15.35 -6.11
C ILE A 44 -0.59 15.60 -7.60
N LEU A 45 -1.82 15.33 -8.02
CA LEU A 45 -2.23 15.39 -9.42
C LEU A 45 -3.64 15.97 -9.59
N PRO A 46 -4.05 16.36 -10.82
CA PRO A 46 -5.41 16.78 -11.09
C PRO A 46 -6.41 15.66 -10.82
N ALA A 47 -7.62 16.00 -10.36
CA ALA A 47 -8.63 15.02 -9.97
C ALA A 47 -8.89 13.97 -11.05
N ASN A 48 -8.96 14.35 -12.33
CA ASN A 48 -9.20 13.41 -13.43
C ASN A 48 -8.05 12.41 -13.71
N MET A 49 -6.89 12.57 -13.09
CA MET A 49 -5.74 11.67 -13.20
C MET A 49 -5.58 10.76 -11.98
N ASP A 50 -6.46 10.87 -10.99
CA ASP A 50 -6.34 10.19 -9.70
C ASP A 50 -6.70 8.71 -9.74
N GLY A 51 -7.48 8.30 -10.75
CA GLY A 51 -7.78 6.88 -10.99
C GLY A 51 -8.72 6.23 -9.99
N VAL A 52 -9.60 7.01 -9.35
CA VAL A 52 -10.69 6.57 -8.48
C VAL A 52 -12.01 6.56 -9.27
N PRO A 53 -12.53 5.39 -9.69
CA PRO A 53 -13.79 5.30 -10.43
C PRO A 53 -14.95 5.95 -9.67
N GLY A 54 -15.83 6.65 -10.39
CA GLY A 54 -16.98 7.37 -9.81
C GLY A 54 -16.65 8.73 -9.20
N LEU A 55 -15.37 9.08 -9.04
CA LEU A 55 -14.92 10.40 -8.60
C LEU A 55 -14.07 11.10 -9.67
N SER A 56 -12.96 10.47 -10.08
CA SER A 56 -12.02 11.06 -11.04
C SER A 56 -12.39 10.79 -12.49
N PHE A 57 -12.97 9.62 -12.76
CA PHE A 57 -13.36 9.13 -14.08
C PHE A 57 -14.25 7.88 -13.95
N MET A 58 -14.64 7.27 -15.08
CA MET A 58 -15.55 6.12 -15.08
C MET A 58 -14.87 4.76 -14.85
N GLY A 59 -13.55 4.68 -14.83
CA GLY A 59 -12.81 3.41 -14.89
C GLY A 59 -12.29 3.11 -16.31
N ILE A 60 -11.52 2.03 -16.43
CA ILE A 60 -10.99 1.52 -17.70
C ILE A 60 -11.72 0.21 -18.01
N GLU A 61 -12.58 0.20 -19.03
CA GLU A 61 -13.32 -0.99 -19.45
C GLU A 61 -12.38 -2.12 -19.94
N PRO A 62 -12.84 -3.38 -20.01
CA PRO A 62 -12.09 -4.46 -20.62
C PRO A 62 -11.55 -4.10 -22.01
N ASP A 63 -10.29 -4.46 -22.27
CA ASP A 63 -9.54 -4.18 -23.51
C ASP A 63 -9.28 -2.70 -23.86
N ASP A 64 -9.88 -1.77 -23.13
CA ASP A 64 -9.68 -0.34 -23.29
C ASP A 64 -8.34 0.14 -22.72
N THR A 65 -8.01 1.39 -23.06
CA THR A 65 -6.77 2.04 -22.62
C THR A 65 -7.06 3.44 -22.15
N TYR A 66 -6.58 3.75 -20.94
CA TYR A 66 -6.60 5.10 -20.41
C TYR A 66 -5.20 5.71 -20.41
N VAL A 67 -5.10 7.00 -20.71
CA VAL A 67 -3.83 7.72 -20.73
C VAL A 67 -3.79 8.68 -19.55
N TYR A 68 -2.93 8.36 -18.59
CA TYR A 68 -2.63 9.25 -17.48
C TYR A 68 -1.56 10.23 -17.90
N THR A 69 -1.83 11.52 -17.71
CA THR A 69 -0.85 12.59 -17.97
C THR A 69 -0.86 13.61 -16.83
N PHE A 70 0.22 13.68 -16.06
CA PHE A 70 0.36 14.62 -14.96
C PHE A 70 1.82 14.99 -14.71
N LYS A 71 2.03 16.15 -14.07
CA LYS A 71 3.35 16.61 -13.65
C LYS A 71 3.63 16.16 -12.23
N VAL A 72 4.77 15.53 -12.02
CA VAL A 72 5.26 15.11 -10.70
C VAL A 72 5.94 16.30 -10.03
N LYS A 73 5.50 16.66 -8.82
CA LYS A 73 5.95 17.86 -8.10
C LYS A 73 6.76 17.57 -6.83
N GLN A 74 6.93 16.30 -6.52
CA GLN A 74 7.44 15.79 -5.26
C GLN A 74 8.45 14.67 -5.53
N ASN A 75 9.34 14.40 -4.58
CA ASN A 75 10.28 13.27 -4.58
C ASN A 75 9.98 12.33 -3.41
N GLY A 76 10.48 11.09 -3.48
CA GLY A 76 10.35 10.10 -2.40
C GLY A 76 9.80 8.75 -2.85
N THR A 77 9.35 7.97 -1.87
CA THR A 77 8.81 6.61 -2.08
C THR A 77 7.30 6.62 -1.98
N TYR A 78 6.65 6.13 -3.02
CA TYR A 78 5.20 6.05 -3.18
C TYR A 78 4.83 4.69 -3.78
N TRP A 79 3.55 4.51 -4.11
CA TRP A 79 3.07 3.27 -4.71
C TRP A 79 1.84 3.53 -5.59
N TYR A 80 1.53 2.58 -6.44
CA TYR A 80 0.28 2.56 -7.20
C TYR A 80 -0.48 1.29 -6.86
N HIS A 81 -1.81 1.37 -6.94
CA HIS A 81 -2.68 0.21 -6.77
C HIS A 81 -4.00 0.38 -7.53
N SER A 82 -4.70 -0.72 -7.80
CA SER A 82 -6.05 -0.63 -8.34
C SER A 82 -7.01 -0.10 -7.28
N HIS A 83 -7.87 0.83 -7.70
CA HIS A 83 -8.98 1.33 -6.90
C HIS A 83 -10.33 0.77 -7.38
N SER A 84 -10.29 -0.31 -8.17
CA SER A 84 -11.46 -1.02 -8.70
C SER A 84 -11.65 -2.36 -7.98
N GLY A 85 -12.82 -2.54 -7.36
CA GLY A 85 -13.18 -3.80 -6.70
C GLY A 85 -12.20 -4.19 -5.59
N LEU A 86 -11.74 -5.44 -5.62
CA LEU A 86 -10.72 -5.98 -4.71
C LEU A 86 -9.42 -6.32 -5.44
N GLN A 87 -9.18 -5.72 -6.61
CA GLN A 87 -8.03 -6.00 -7.47
C GLN A 87 -6.68 -5.71 -6.80
N GLU A 88 -6.61 -4.78 -5.85
CA GLU A 88 -5.41 -4.57 -5.02
C GLU A 88 -5.04 -5.85 -4.26
N GLN A 89 -6.03 -6.52 -3.63
CA GLN A 89 -5.82 -7.78 -2.90
C GLN A 89 -5.46 -8.93 -3.84
N GLU A 90 -5.86 -8.84 -5.11
CA GLU A 90 -5.49 -9.81 -6.16
C GLU A 90 -4.12 -9.52 -6.79
N GLY A 91 -3.43 -8.47 -6.34
CA GLY A 91 -2.05 -8.20 -6.71
C GLY A 91 -1.81 -7.02 -7.66
N VAL A 92 -2.83 -6.19 -7.94
CA VAL A 92 -2.66 -5.00 -8.78
C VAL A 92 -2.12 -3.85 -7.93
N TYR A 93 -0.83 -3.93 -7.59
CA TYR A 93 -0.08 -2.87 -6.92
C TYR A 93 1.41 -2.93 -7.25
N GLY A 94 2.13 -1.83 -7.03
CA GLY A 94 3.58 -1.77 -7.19
C GLY A 94 4.17 -0.45 -6.69
N ALA A 95 5.49 -0.38 -6.60
CA ALA A 95 6.18 0.79 -6.04
C ALA A 95 6.38 1.90 -7.08
N ILE A 96 6.44 3.13 -6.59
CA ILE A 96 6.87 4.31 -7.33
C ILE A 96 8.04 4.93 -6.56
N ILE A 97 9.16 5.13 -7.24
CA ILE A 97 10.30 5.89 -6.71
C ILE A 97 10.41 7.17 -7.53
N ILE A 98 10.41 8.32 -6.85
CA ILE A 98 10.64 9.61 -7.49
C ILE A 98 11.96 10.16 -6.99
N ASP A 99 12.95 10.17 -7.87
CA ASP A 99 14.26 10.74 -7.61
C ASP A 99 14.14 12.26 -7.43
N ALA A 100 14.80 12.79 -6.41
CA ALA A 100 14.88 14.23 -6.19
C ALA A 100 15.55 14.93 -7.39
N ARG A 101 15.10 16.15 -7.67
CA ARG A 101 15.71 16.95 -8.72
C ARG A 101 17.14 17.33 -8.35
N GLU A 102 17.32 17.77 -7.11
CA GLU A 102 18.59 18.12 -6.50
C GLU A 102 19.11 16.96 -5.62
N PRO A 103 20.42 16.84 -5.39
CA PRO A 103 20.97 15.77 -4.54
C PRO A 103 20.39 15.81 -3.13
N GLU A 104 20.00 14.62 -2.63
CA GLU A 104 19.58 14.43 -1.24
C GLU A 104 20.70 14.82 -0.26
N PRO A 105 20.39 15.29 0.97
CA PRO A 105 21.39 15.73 1.94
C PRO A 105 22.18 14.57 2.59
N PHE A 106 22.11 13.37 2.03
CA PHE A 106 22.75 12.16 2.49
C PHE A 106 23.24 11.31 1.31
N ALA A 107 24.21 10.44 1.56
CA ALA A 107 24.75 9.51 0.58
C ALA A 107 24.46 8.06 0.98
N TYR A 108 24.33 7.19 -0.02
CA TYR A 108 24.13 5.75 0.15
C TYR A 108 24.84 5.00 -0.97
N ASP A 109 25.34 3.80 -0.66
CA ASP A 109 25.99 2.94 -1.65
C ASP A 109 24.99 2.08 -2.43
N ARG A 110 23.83 1.80 -1.82
CA ARG A 110 22.80 0.90 -2.35
C ARG A 110 21.40 1.39 -1.97
N GLU A 111 20.45 1.13 -2.85
CA GLU A 111 19.03 1.39 -2.65
C GLU A 111 18.26 0.07 -2.87
N HIS A 112 17.29 -0.20 -2.01
CA HIS A 112 16.41 -1.37 -2.11
C HIS A 112 14.96 -0.94 -1.92
N VAL A 113 14.08 -1.42 -2.80
CA VAL A 113 12.63 -1.24 -2.67
C VAL A 113 12.05 -2.45 -1.97
N VAL A 114 11.42 -2.23 -0.82
CA VAL A 114 10.71 -3.26 -0.06
C VAL A 114 9.24 -2.90 0.00
N MET A 115 8.38 -3.78 -0.51
CA MET A 115 6.92 -3.66 -0.37
C MET A 115 6.42 -4.73 0.59
N LEU A 116 5.64 -4.32 1.59
CA LEU A 116 5.02 -5.21 2.55
C LEU A 116 3.55 -5.38 2.20
N SER A 117 3.10 -6.63 2.09
CA SER A 117 1.71 -6.99 1.82
C SER A 117 1.36 -8.27 2.56
N ASP A 118 0.13 -8.35 3.02
CA ASP A 118 -0.42 -9.62 3.50
C ASP A 118 -0.82 -10.51 2.31
N TRP A 119 -0.86 -11.82 2.52
CA TRP A 119 -1.27 -12.78 1.51
C TRP A 119 -2.30 -13.77 2.08
N THR A 120 -3.28 -14.13 1.26
CA THR A 120 -4.21 -15.22 1.55
C THR A 120 -4.55 -15.97 0.27
N ASP A 121 -4.76 -17.27 0.39
CA ASP A 121 -5.27 -18.10 -0.72
C ASP A 121 -6.81 -18.04 -0.83
N GLU A 122 -7.47 -17.32 0.08
CA GLU A 122 -8.90 -17.11 0.03
C GLU A 122 -9.30 -16.08 -1.04
N ASN A 123 -10.42 -16.36 -1.73
CA ASN A 123 -11.02 -15.37 -2.61
C ASN A 123 -11.33 -14.06 -1.83
N PRO A 124 -10.92 -12.88 -2.32
CA PRO A 124 -10.98 -11.63 -1.56
C PRO A 124 -12.41 -11.21 -1.23
N HIS A 125 -13.39 -11.51 -2.09
CA HIS A 125 -14.80 -11.24 -1.77
C HIS A 125 -15.31 -12.13 -0.63
N SER A 126 -14.83 -13.37 -0.54
CA SER A 126 -15.15 -14.28 0.55
C SER A 126 -14.49 -13.85 1.86
N LEU A 127 -13.22 -13.44 1.80
CA LEU A 127 -12.49 -12.85 2.92
C LEU A 127 -13.21 -11.62 3.46
N LEU A 128 -13.52 -10.66 2.58
CA LEU A 128 -14.22 -9.43 2.95
C LEU A 128 -15.59 -9.74 3.58
N LYS A 129 -16.33 -10.73 3.06
CA LYS A 129 -17.61 -11.15 3.63
C LYS A 129 -17.46 -11.73 5.03
N LYS A 130 -16.39 -12.49 5.31
CA LYS A 130 -16.07 -13.00 6.66
C LYS A 130 -15.71 -11.85 7.59
N LEU A 131 -14.79 -10.97 7.18
CA LEU A 131 -14.33 -9.84 7.99
C LEU A 131 -15.45 -8.83 8.29
N LYS A 132 -16.36 -8.57 7.34
CA LYS A 132 -17.54 -7.71 7.57
C LYS A 132 -18.53 -8.30 8.57
N LYS A 133 -18.64 -9.63 8.65
CA LYS A 133 -19.51 -10.32 9.62
C LYS A 133 -18.85 -10.45 10.98
N GLN A 134 -17.54 -10.67 10.98
CA GLN A 134 -16.75 -10.92 12.17
C GLN A 134 -15.32 -10.43 11.91
N SER A 135 -15.02 -9.21 12.34
CA SER A 135 -13.72 -8.56 12.10
C SER A 135 -12.55 -9.30 12.76
N ASP A 136 -12.84 -10.13 13.75
CA ASP A 136 -11.86 -10.85 14.55
C ASP A 136 -11.75 -12.34 14.16
N TYR A 137 -12.34 -12.74 13.03
CA TYR A 137 -12.43 -14.14 12.58
C TYR A 137 -11.06 -14.83 12.45
N TYR A 138 -10.03 -14.11 11.98
CA TYR A 138 -8.67 -14.63 11.80
C TYR A 138 -7.71 -14.30 12.95
N ASN A 139 -8.20 -13.65 14.02
CA ASN A 139 -7.37 -13.42 15.19
C ASN A 139 -7.46 -14.63 16.14
N PHE A 140 -6.52 -15.56 15.98
CA PHE A 140 -6.40 -16.75 16.82
C PHE A 140 -5.72 -16.49 18.18
N ASN A 141 -5.13 -15.32 18.38
CA ASN A 141 -4.41 -14.92 19.59
C ASN A 141 -5.27 -14.05 20.53
N LYS A 142 -6.57 -14.36 20.63
CA LYS A 142 -7.43 -13.63 21.56
C LYS A 142 -7.15 -14.07 23.00
N PRO A 143 -7.05 -13.13 23.95
CA PRO A 143 -7.10 -13.47 25.36
C PRO A 143 -8.43 -14.20 25.63
N THR A 144 -8.36 -15.44 26.09
CA THR A 144 -9.55 -16.17 26.54
C THR A 144 -9.95 -15.64 27.93
N VAL A 145 -11.20 -15.83 28.37
CA VAL A 145 -11.65 -15.41 29.71
C VAL A 145 -10.72 -15.91 30.83
N GLY A 146 -9.98 -17.01 30.61
CA GLY A 146 -8.95 -17.53 31.51
C GLY A 146 -7.69 -16.65 31.69
N SER A 147 -7.40 -15.71 30.80
CA SER A 147 -6.29 -14.76 30.96
C SER A 147 -6.63 -13.55 31.86
N PHE A 148 -7.89 -13.42 32.28
CA PHE A 148 -8.35 -12.35 33.19
C PHE A 148 -8.30 -12.75 34.67
N PHE A 149 -7.91 -13.97 35.03
CA PHE A 149 -7.63 -14.29 36.43
C PHE A 149 -6.32 -13.62 36.85
N PRO A 150 -6.35 -12.63 37.76
CA PRO A 150 -5.12 -12.07 38.29
C PRO A 150 -4.39 -13.20 39.02
N ARG A 151 -3.15 -13.46 38.62
CA ARG A 151 -2.20 -14.25 39.41
C ARG A 151 -2.01 -13.51 40.74
N ARG A 152 -2.77 -13.88 41.77
CA ARG A 152 -2.64 -13.30 43.12
C ARG A 152 -1.25 -13.63 43.66
N GLU A 153 -0.51 -12.57 43.92
CA GLU A 153 0.47 -12.38 45.00
C GLU A 153 1.46 -13.51 45.31
N TYR A 154 2.73 -13.22 45.02
CA TYR A 154 3.75 -13.21 46.08
C TYR A 154 4.50 -11.87 46.00
N GLN A 155 4.15 -10.93 46.89
CA GLN A 155 4.97 -9.77 47.17
C GLN A 155 6.21 -10.21 47.96
N GLY A 156 7.39 -10.08 47.35
CA GLY A 156 8.67 -9.98 48.05
C GLY A 156 9.24 -8.60 47.75
N ALA A 157 9.08 -7.67 48.69
CA ALA A 157 9.52 -6.29 48.56
C ALA A 157 11.05 -6.16 48.46
N VAL A 158 11.54 -5.42 47.46
CA VAL A 158 12.82 -4.70 47.57
C VAL A 158 12.62 -3.32 46.92
N SER A 159 12.63 -2.29 47.76
CA SER A 159 12.61 -0.89 47.35
C SER A 159 14.00 -0.49 46.87
N HIS A 160 14.12 0.00 45.63
CA HIS A 160 15.27 0.79 45.20
C HIS A 160 14.80 2.18 44.77
N HIS A 161 15.20 3.15 45.58
CA HIS A 161 15.03 4.57 45.41
C HIS A 161 16.11 5.07 44.43
N CYS A 162 15.72 5.56 43.24
CA CYS A 162 16.66 6.16 42.30
C CYS A 162 16.57 7.69 42.39
N ARG A 163 17.63 8.32 42.91
CA ARG A 163 17.83 9.77 42.89
C ARG A 163 18.12 10.22 41.45
N SER A 164 17.52 11.35 41.09
CA SER A 164 17.88 12.16 39.94
C SER A 164 19.20 12.91 40.20
N GLU A 165 20.16 12.79 39.29
CA GLU A 165 21.26 13.76 39.18
C GLU A 165 21.17 14.47 37.82
N ASN A 166 20.87 15.77 37.88
CA ASN A 166 21.19 16.72 36.84
C ASN A 166 22.70 17.01 36.93
N VAL A 167 23.39 16.93 35.81
CA VAL A 167 24.67 17.63 35.62
C VAL A 167 24.54 18.41 34.32
N GLY A 168 24.75 19.72 34.42
CA GLY A 168 24.60 20.67 33.31
C GLY A 168 25.86 20.91 32.50
#